data_AF-A0A453AID8-F1
#
_entry.id   AF-A0A453AID8-F1
#
_cell.length_a   1.000
_cell.length_b   1.000
_cell.length_c   1.000
_cell.angle_alpha   90.00
_cell.angle_beta   90.00
_cell.angle_gamma   90.00
#
_symmetry.space_group_name_H-M   'P 1'
#
loop_
_entity.id
_entity.type
_entity.pdbx_description
1 polymer ?
#
loop_
_entity_poly.entity_id
_entity_poly.type
_entity_poly.pdbx_seq_one_letter_code
_entity_poly.pdbx_strand_id
1 'polypeptide(L)'
;QSKHLVVFTGAGISTSSGIPDFRGPKGVWTLQRAGKGVPDASLPFHRAAPTLTHMALVELERAGLLKFVISQNVDSLHLRSGFPREKLAELHGNSFKEVCPCCKTEYLRDFEIETIGLKDTPRRCADKNCGARLKDTVLDWE
;
A
#
# COMPACT_ATOMS: atom_id res chain seq x y z
N GLN A 1 14.69 -25.30 -12.66
CA GLN A 1 13.46 -24.61 -12.26
C GLN A 1 13.60 -24.08 -10.84
N SER A 2 12.98 -22.95 -10.50
CA SER A 2 13.09 -22.30 -9.19
C SER A 2 12.22 -22.99 -8.14
N LYS A 3 12.73 -23.18 -6.91
CA LYS A 3 11.98 -23.76 -5.78
C LYS A 3 11.24 -22.71 -4.93
N HIS A 4 11.71 -21.46 -4.97
CA HIS A 4 11.17 -20.35 -4.19
C HIS A 4 11.10 -19.11 -5.07
N LEU A 5 9.88 -18.73 -5.47
CA LEU A 5 9.63 -17.47 -6.15
C LEU A 5 9.27 -16.40 -5.12
N VAL A 6 9.98 -15.27 -5.17
CA VAL A 6 9.65 -14.05 -4.43
C VAL A 6 9.50 -12.93 -5.47
N VAL A 7 8.46 -12.12 -5.32
CA VAL A 7 8.18 -11.02 -6.27
C VAL A 7 8.32 -9.68 -5.57
N PHE A 8 9.04 -8.76 -6.22
CA PHE A 8 9.15 -7.38 -5.81
C PHE A 8 8.22 -6.53 -6.67
N THR A 9 7.41 -5.68 -6.04
CA THR A 9 6.45 -4.83 -6.73
C THR A 9 6.65 -3.36 -6.39
N GLY A 10 6.28 -2.50 -7.34
CA GLY A 10 6.34 -1.05 -7.23
C GLY A 10 5.18 -0.42 -8.01
N ALA A 11 5.12 0.92 -8.02
CA ALA A 11 3.92 1.65 -8.46
C ALA A 11 3.47 1.34 -9.90
N GLY A 12 4.40 0.86 -10.75
CA GLY A 12 4.10 0.44 -12.12
C GLY A 12 2.96 -0.57 -12.25
N ILE A 13 2.80 -1.50 -11.30
CA ILE A 13 1.73 -2.52 -11.36
C ILE A 13 0.33 -1.96 -11.08
N SER A 14 0.25 -0.72 -10.60
CA SER A 14 -0.99 -0.01 -10.26
C SER A 14 -1.33 1.08 -11.29
N THR A 15 -0.48 1.31 -12.29
CA THR A 15 -0.74 2.35 -13.31
C THR A 15 -2.02 2.10 -14.12
N SER A 16 -2.33 0.84 -14.42
CA SER A 16 -3.56 0.46 -15.13
C SER A 16 -4.83 0.49 -14.27
N SER A 17 -4.72 0.66 -12.95
CA SER A 17 -5.87 0.97 -12.06
C SER A 17 -6.08 2.46 -11.86
N GLY A 18 -5.33 3.30 -12.58
CA GLY A 18 -5.50 4.75 -12.56
C GLY A 18 -4.66 5.49 -11.54
N ILE A 19 -3.80 4.78 -10.81
CA ILE A 19 -2.86 5.34 -9.83
C ILE A 19 -1.55 5.70 -10.57
N PRO A 20 -1.11 6.97 -10.58
CA PRO A 20 0.14 7.33 -11.24
C PRO A 20 1.34 6.64 -10.56
N ASP A 21 2.36 6.31 -11.34
CA ASP A 21 3.64 5.94 -10.77
C ASP A 21 4.42 7.17 -10.30
N PHE A 22 5.62 6.95 -9.76
CA PHE A 22 6.47 8.04 -9.27
C PHE A 22 7.45 8.57 -10.31
N ARG A 23 8.02 7.73 -11.17
CA ARG A 23 9.20 8.07 -12.00
C ARG A 23 9.07 7.70 -13.47
N GLY A 24 7.91 7.20 -13.91
CA GLY A 24 7.64 6.97 -15.32
C GLY A 24 7.49 8.29 -16.09
N PRO A 25 7.18 8.23 -17.39
CA PRO A 25 7.07 9.42 -18.24
C PRO A 25 6.05 10.45 -17.75
N LYS A 26 5.01 10.00 -17.02
CA LYS A 26 3.97 10.83 -16.38
C LYS A 26 3.96 10.65 -14.85
N GLY A 27 5.06 10.20 -14.26
CA GLY A 27 5.15 9.95 -12.83
C GLY A 27 5.16 11.22 -12.00
N VAL A 28 4.75 11.11 -10.73
CA VAL A 28 4.63 12.25 -9.78
C VAL A 28 5.94 13.07 -9.72
N TRP A 29 7.08 12.42 -9.48
CA TRP A 29 8.37 13.09 -9.37
C TRP A 29 8.90 13.56 -10.73
N THR A 30 8.58 12.86 -11.81
CA THR A 30 8.95 13.29 -13.17
C THR A 30 8.29 14.61 -13.53
N LEU A 31 6.98 14.73 -13.26
CA LEU A 31 6.22 15.93 -13.56
C LEU A 31 6.60 17.09 -12.62
N GLN A 32 6.75 16.82 -11.33
CA GLN A 32 7.18 17.84 -10.37
C GLN A 32 8.57 18.41 -10.74
N ARG A 33 9.53 17.56 -11.12
CA ARG A 33 10.86 18.00 -11.56
C ARG A 33 10.82 18.83 -12.84
N ALA A 34 9.82 18.61 -13.69
CA ALA A 34 9.57 19.41 -14.89
C ALA A 34 8.78 20.70 -14.61
N GLY A 35 8.53 21.05 -13.34
CA GLY A 35 7.73 22.20 -12.95
C GLY A 35 6.23 22.04 -13.26
N LYS A 36 5.77 20.81 -13.51
CA LYS A 36 4.35 20.49 -13.74
C LYS A 36 3.71 20.06 -12.42
N GLY A 37 2.39 20.24 -12.34
CA GLY A 37 1.60 19.75 -11.21
C GLY A 37 1.66 18.23 -11.05
N VAL A 38 1.18 17.74 -9.91
CA VAL A 38 0.97 16.32 -9.65
C VAL A 38 0.01 15.77 -10.73
N PRO A 39 0.29 14.61 -11.33
CA PRO A 39 -0.63 14.01 -12.28
C PRO A 39 -1.97 13.76 -11.62
N ASP A 40 -3.06 14.17 -12.28
CA ASP A 40 -4.40 13.80 -11.83
C ASP A 40 -4.53 12.28 -11.86
N ALA A 41 -4.87 11.70 -10.72
CA ALA A 41 -5.31 10.31 -10.68
C ALA A 41 -6.62 10.22 -11.47
N SER A 42 -6.71 9.25 -12.38
CA SER A 42 -7.93 9.07 -13.19
C SER A 42 -9.14 8.65 -12.35
N LEU A 43 -8.90 8.17 -11.12
CA LEU A 43 -9.89 7.79 -10.13
C LEU A 43 -9.40 8.17 -8.72
N PRO A 44 -10.32 8.46 -7.78
CA PRO A 44 -9.96 8.53 -6.37
C PRO A 44 -9.28 7.22 -5.91
N PHE A 45 -8.24 7.34 -5.09
CA PHE A 45 -7.36 6.23 -4.73
C PHE A 45 -8.10 5.09 -3.99
N HIS A 46 -9.05 5.40 -3.11
CA HIS A 46 -9.96 4.41 -2.50
C HIS A 46 -10.83 3.64 -3.51
N ARG A 47 -11.08 4.17 -4.72
CA ARG A 47 -11.85 3.47 -5.77
C ARG A 47 -11.00 2.60 -6.69
N ALA A 48 -9.68 2.70 -6.64
CA ALA A 48 -8.81 1.87 -7.48
C ALA A 48 -9.05 0.39 -7.19
N ALA A 49 -9.20 -0.42 -8.24
CA ALA A 49 -9.33 -1.87 -8.13
C ALA A 49 -7.99 -2.56 -8.38
N PRO A 50 -7.75 -3.75 -7.81
CA PRO A 50 -6.58 -4.56 -8.15
C PRO A 50 -6.46 -4.80 -9.66
N THR A 51 -5.26 -4.64 -10.20
CA THR A 51 -4.99 -4.86 -11.63
C THR A 51 -4.85 -6.36 -11.93
N LEU A 52 -4.79 -6.72 -13.22
CA LEU A 52 -4.52 -8.10 -13.65
C LEU A 52 -3.24 -8.66 -13.01
N THR A 53 -2.20 -7.84 -12.85
CA THR A 53 -0.95 -8.25 -12.18
C THR A 53 -1.18 -8.61 -10.72
N HIS A 54 -1.96 -7.81 -9.98
CA HIS A 54 -2.31 -8.15 -8.59
C HIS A 54 -3.06 -9.48 -8.51
N MET A 55 -4.05 -9.67 -9.38
CA MET A 55 -4.83 -10.91 -9.43
C MET A 55 -3.99 -12.12 -9.85
N ALA A 56 -3.04 -11.95 -10.78
CA ALA A 56 -2.12 -13.01 -11.16
C ALA A 56 -1.21 -13.42 -10.00
N LEU A 57 -0.76 -12.48 -9.17
CA LEU A 57 0.02 -12.80 -7.96
C LEU A 57 -0.81 -13.58 -6.94
N VAL A 58 -2.09 -13.23 -6.77
CA VAL A 58 -3.03 -14.02 -5.94
C VAL A 58 -3.13 -15.45 -6.46
N GLU A 59 -3.31 -15.66 -7.76
CA GLU A 59 -3.42 -17.00 -8.33
C GLU A 59 -2.10 -17.79 -8.26
N LEU A 60 -0.94 -17.14 -8.43
CA LEU A 60 0.36 -17.78 -8.25
C LEU A 60 0.61 -18.21 -6.79
N GLU A 61 0.13 -17.42 -5.82
CA GLU A 61 0.19 -17.76 -4.40
C GLU A 61 -0.74 -18.93 -4.09
N ARG A 62 -1.99 -18.90 -4.57
CA ARG A 62 -2.96 -20.00 -4.43
C ARG A 62 -2.47 -21.32 -5.02
N ALA A 63 -1.76 -21.26 -6.13
CA ALA A 63 -1.12 -22.42 -6.76
C ALA A 63 0.13 -22.92 -6.01
N GLY A 64 0.55 -22.25 -4.93
CA GLY A 64 1.73 -22.60 -4.13
C GLY A 64 3.07 -22.26 -4.78
N LEU A 65 3.05 -21.54 -5.92
CA LEU A 65 4.24 -21.20 -6.71
C LEU A 65 4.95 -19.96 -6.14
N LEU A 66 4.18 -18.93 -5.77
CA LEU A 66 4.67 -17.70 -5.18
C LEU A 66 4.77 -17.84 -3.66
N LYS A 67 5.96 -17.59 -3.11
CA LYS A 67 6.22 -17.74 -1.66
C LYS A 67 6.03 -16.45 -0.89
N PHE A 68 6.35 -15.31 -1.50
CA PHE A 68 6.31 -14.03 -0.82
C PHE A 68 6.25 -12.86 -1.81
N VAL A 69 5.60 -11.78 -1.41
CA VAL A 69 5.59 -10.50 -2.13
C VAL A 69 6.20 -9.42 -1.25
N ILE A 70 7.15 -8.67 -1.81
CA ILE A 70 7.73 -7.49 -1.19
C ILE A 70 7.27 -6.28 -2.00
N SER A 71 6.51 -5.39 -1.38
CA SER A 71 5.88 -4.25 -2.02
C SER A 71 6.43 -2.94 -1.50
N GLN A 72 6.72 -2.03 -2.42
CA GLN A 72 6.99 -0.62 -2.15
C GLN A 72 5.72 0.25 -2.23
N ASN A 73 4.59 -0.33 -2.64
CA ASN A 73 3.34 0.40 -2.82
C ASN A 73 2.64 0.62 -1.49
N VAL A 74 1.99 1.78 -1.38
CA VAL A 74 1.14 2.17 -0.24
C VAL A 74 -0.35 2.09 -0.56
N ASP A 75 -0.71 1.61 -1.76
CA ASP A 75 -2.07 1.63 -2.31
C ASP A 75 -3.04 0.56 -1.79
N SER A 76 -2.54 -0.35 -0.96
CA SER A 76 -3.31 -1.46 -0.39
C SER A 76 -3.88 -2.44 -1.43
N LEU A 77 -3.52 -2.33 -2.72
CA LEU A 77 -4.16 -3.15 -3.76
C LEU A 77 -3.82 -4.64 -3.64
N HIS A 78 -2.67 -5.00 -3.06
CA HIS A 78 -2.38 -6.40 -2.70
C HIS A 78 -3.34 -6.94 -1.62
N LEU A 79 -3.56 -6.21 -0.53
CA LEU A 79 -4.49 -6.66 0.51
C LEU A 79 -5.93 -6.66 -0.01
N ARG A 80 -6.32 -5.62 -0.76
CA ARG A 80 -7.65 -5.49 -1.37
C ARG A 80 -7.90 -6.50 -2.49
N SER A 81 -6.87 -7.12 -3.08
CA SER A 81 -7.02 -8.25 -4.00
C SER A 81 -7.25 -9.58 -3.29
N GLY A 82 -7.17 -9.61 -1.95
CA GLY A 82 -7.21 -10.82 -1.15
C GLY A 82 -5.88 -11.56 -1.07
N PHE A 83 -4.75 -10.89 -1.36
CA PHE A 83 -3.43 -11.49 -1.17
C PHE A 83 -3.18 -11.71 0.33
N PRO A 84 -2.64 -12.88 0.76
CA PRO A 84 -2.42 -13.19 2.16
C PRO A 84 -1.42 -12.25 2.83
N ARG A 85 -1.84 -11.60 3.91
CA ARG A 85 -1.03 -10.61 4.64
C ARG A 85 0.26 -11.22 5.20
N GLU A 86 0.23 -12.47 5.65
CA GLU A 86 1.38 -13.19 6.18
C GLU A 86 2.46 -13.50 5.14
N LYS A 87 2.16 -13.31 3.85
CA LYS A 87 3.10 -13.48 2.73
C LYS A 87 3.43 -12.15 2.03
N LEU A 88 3.08 -11.03 2.64
CA LEU A 88 3.26 -9.69 2.08
C LEU A 88 4.08 -8.81 3.04
N ALA A 89 5.14 -8.19 2.52
CA ALA A 89 5.82 -7.09 3.19
C ALA A 89 5.48 -5.76 2.50
N GLU A 90 4.88 -4.83 3.25
CA GLU A 90 4.58 -3.46 2.81
C GLU A 90 5.66 -2.52 3.34
N LEU A 91 6.76 -2.36 2.59
CA LEU A 91 7.97 -1.70 3.08
C LEU A 91 7.79 -0.21 3.38
N HIS A 92 6.89 0.46 2.66
CA HIS A 92 6.64 1.89 2.79
C HIS A 92 5.33 2.20 3.54
N GLY A 93 4.72 1.19 4.16
CA GLY A 93 3.42 1.30 4.80
C GLY A 93 2.24 1.08 3.86
N ASN A 94 1.06 1.46 4.34
CA ASN A 94 -0.19 1.32 3.61
C ASN A 94 -1.13 2.47 3.99
N SER A 95 -1.61 3.21 2.98
CA SER A 95 -2.47 4.38 3.14
C SER A 95 -3.87 4.08 3.70
N PHE A 96 -4.21 2.81 3.92
CA PHE A 96 -5.46 2.35 4.54
C PHE A 96 -5.21 1.74 5.92
N LYS A 97 -3.98 1.84 6.44
CA LYS A 97 -3.56 1.16 7.66
C LYS A 97 -3.06 2.15 8.70
N GLU A 98 -3.58 2.00 9.90
CA GLU A 98 -3.12 2.69 11.10
C GLU A 98 -2.76 1.67 12.19
N VAL A 99 -1.79 2.02 13.02
CA VAL A 99 -1.24 1.12 14.05
C VAL A 99 -1.26 1.79 15.41
N CYS A 100 -1.58 1.01 16.45
CA CYS A 100 -1.43 1.46 17.82
C CYS A 100 0.06 1.46 18.21
N PRO A 101 0.66 2.61 18.58
CA PRO A 101 2.07 2.64 18.97
C PRO A 101 2.34 1.89 20.29
N CYS A 102 1.32 1.75 21.14
CA CYS A 102 1.40 1.09 22.44
C CYS A 102 1.30 -0.44 22.33
N CYS A 103 0.16 -0.98 21.85
CA CYS A 103 -0.08 -2.43 21.80
C CYS A 103 0.17 -3.08 20.43
N LYS A 104 0.62 -2.32 19.43
CA LYS A 104 0.93 -2.77 18.05
C LYS A 104 -0.24 -3.36 17.26
N THR A 105 -1.47 -3.25 17.77
CA THR A 105 -2.65 -3.65 16.99
C THR A 105 -2.75 -2.81 15.71
N GLU A 106 -2.88 -3.49 14.58
CA GLU A 106 -3.08 -2.88 13.26
C GLU A 106 -4.56 -2.83 12.92
N TYR A 107 -4.98 -1.72 12.31
CA TYR A 107 -6.34 -1.48 11.86
C TYR A 107 -6.30 -1.17 10.37
N LEU A 108 -6.88 -2.07 9.57
CA LEU A 108 -7.12 -1.82 8.15
C LEU A 108 -8.49 -1.14 8.00
N ARG A 109 -8.54 -0.09 7.17
CA ARG A 109 -9.73 0.72 6.92
C ARG A 109 -10.20 0.56 5.48
N ASP A 110 -11.46 0.87 5.25
CA ASP A 110 -12.09 1.01 3.95
C ASP A 110 -11.91 2.41 3.33
N PHE A 111 -11.31 3.34 4.10
CA PHE A 111 -10.98 4.70 3.69
C PHE A 111 -9.48 4.98 3.83
N GLU A 112 -9.02 6.00 3.11
CA GLU A 112 -7.65 6.48 3.16
C GLU A 112 -7.37 7.24 4.46
N ILE A 113 -6.22 6.96 5.06
CA ILE A 113 -5.70 7.68 6.21
C ILE A 113 -5.11 9.00 5.72
N GLU A 114 -5.58 10.11 6.28
CA GLU A 114 -5.24 11.47 5.82
C GLU A 114 -3.81 11.91 6.21
N THR A 115 -3.20 11.25 7.20
CA THR A 115 -1.86 11.58 7.68
C THR A 115 -0.80 10.71 7.03
N ILE A 116 0.40 11.27 6.86
CA ILE A 116 1.60 10.62 6.32
C ILE A 116 2.79 10.98 7.22
N GLY A 117 3.69 10.02 7.43
CA GLY A 117 4.92 10.21 8.20
C GLY A 117 4.79 9.74 9.64
N LEU A 118 4.07 8.64 9.88
CA LEU A 118 3.90 8.04 11.22
C LEU A 118 3.27 9.02 12.24
N LYS A 119 2.37 9.88 11.75
CA LYS A 119 1.70 10.93 12.52
C LYS A 119 0.44 10.36 13.17
N ASP A 120 0.01 11.06 14.22
CA ASP A 120 -1.20 10.69 14.94
C ASP A 120 -2.45 10.94 14.08
N THR A 121 -3.23 9.88 13.87
CA THR A 121 -4.57 9.93 13.31
C THR A 121 -5.58 10.41 14.36
N PRO A 122 -6.81 10.85 13.97
CA PRO A 122 -7.82 11.28 14.94
C PRO A 122 -8.41 10.13 15.78
N ARG A 123 -8.11 8.87 15.45
CA ARG A 123 -8.70 7.67 16.07
C ARG A 123 -7.85 7.14 17.24
N ARG A 124 -8.48 6.35 18.09
CA ARG A 124 -7.85 5.69 19.25
C ARG A 124 -7.95 4.19 19.15
N CYS A 125 -7.01 3.50 19.79
CA CYS A 125 -7.00 2.05 19.91
C CYS A 125 -8.29 1.56 20.57
N ALA A 126 -8.94 0.58 19.92
CA ALA A 126 -10.19 -0.02 20.39
C ALA A 126 -9.98 -0.98 21.57
N ASP A 127 -8.74 -1.42 21.82
CA ASP A 127 -8.40 -2.17 23.02
C ASP A 127 -8.70 -1.32 24.27
N LYS A 128 -9.61 -1.85 25.10
CA LYS A 128 -10.09 -1.22 26.35
C LYS A 128 -8.97 -0.95 27.35
N ASN A 129 -7.87 -1.70 27.28
CA ASN A 129 -6.71 -1.54 28.16
C ASN A 129 -5.65 -0.58 27.59
N CYS A 130 -5.89 0.01 26.41
CA CYS A 130 -4.90 0.84 25.73
C CYS A 130 -5.39 2.28 25.49
N GLY A 131 -6.37 2.49 24.60
CA GLY A 131 -6.90 3.83 24.27
C GLY A 131 -5.91 4.84 23.67
N ALA A 132 -4.67 4.44 23.32
CA ALA A 132 -3.67 5.32 22.71
C ALA A 132 -4.13 5.85 21.34
N ARG A 133 -3.65 7.04 20.93
CA ARG A 133 -3.88 7.56 19.58
C ARG A 133 -3.20 6.64 18.56
N LEU A 134 -3.90 6.33 17.47
CA LEU A 134 -3.37 5.51 16.39
C LEU A 134 -2.49 6.36 15.48
N LYS A 135 -1.47 5.75 14.89
CA LYS A 135 -0.57 6.40 13.91
C LYS A 135 -0.77 5.84 12.52
N ASP A 136 -0.61 6.66 11.48
CA ASP A 136 -0.49 6.12 10.11
C ASP A 136 0.77 5.28 9.96
N THR A 137 0.86 4.56 8.84
CA THR A 137 2.01 3.67 8.57
C THR A 137 2.86 4.11 7.40
N VAL A 138 2.46 5.17 6.68
CA VAL A 138 3.16 5.60 5.47
C VAL A 138 4.42 6.35 5.88
N LEU A 139 5.56 5.91 5.33
CA LEU A 139 6.85 6.53 5.62
C LEU A 139 6.98 7.88 4.91
N ASP A 140 7.60 8.83 5.62
CA ASP A 140 8.08 10.09 5.06
C ASP A 140 9.62 10.07 5.02
N TRP A 141 10.21 11.04 4.32
CA TRP A 141 11.66 11.18 4.18
C TRP A 141 12.29 12.06 5.28
N GLU A 142 11.46 12.73 6.10
CA GLU A 142 11.85 13.50 7.29
C GLU A 142 11.89 12.61 8.55
#